data_AF-A0A7Z7IY23-F1
#
_entry.id   AF-A0A7Z7IY23-F1
#
_cell.length_a   1.000
_cell.length_b   1.000
_cell.length_c   1.000
_cell.angle_alpha   90.00
_cell.angle_beta   90.00
_cell.angle_gamma   90.00
#
_symmetry.space_group_name_H-M   'P 1'
#
loop_
_entity.id
_entity.type
_entity.pdbx_description
1 polymer ?
#
loop_
_entity_poly.entity_id
_entity_poly.type
_entity_poly.pdbx_seq_one_letter_code
_entity_poly.pdbx_strand_id
1 'polypeptide(L)'
;MTVGLGAMRESELEPIDLTEHAVLGHFARTTRNVQLLNFLMALDRVDRWAVDYADAEKAEDFEVQVFLQDLKQVVESSVAVLHRVPRQLTDILAHLTTTRCMYLIRYISLRNPQFPEQLGVLLEGTDTTPNVITVRRRLEAFSRARLLGEIFSGARLNRIVQIMGSYSDA
;
A
#
# COMPACT_ATOMS: atom_id res chain seq x y z
N MET A 1 10.63 -14.93 -23.48
CA MET A 1 9.54 -13.95 -23.67
C MET A 1 9.65 -12.91 -22.58
N THR A 2 10.31 -11.81 -22.91
CA THR A 2 10.55 -10.65 -22.06
C THR A 2 9.31 -9.77 -22.09
N VAL A 3 8.52 -9.81 -21.02
CA VAL A 3 7.40 -8.88 -20.83
C VAL A 3 8.00 -7.51 -20.49
N GLY A 4 7.69 -6.51 -21.32
CA GLY A 4 8.30 -5.20 -21.28
C GLY A 4 8.14 -4.49 -19.93
N LEU A 5 9.29 -4.21 -19.31
CA LEU A 5 9.49 -3.10 -18.39
C LEU A 5 9.18 -1.79 -19.16
N GLY A 6 7.90 -1.45 -19.21
CA GLY A 6 7.43 -0.17 -19.72
C GLY A 6 7.94 0.94 -18.81
N ALA A 7 9.05 1.56 -19.21
CA ALA A 7 9.49 2.91 -18.88
C ALA A 7 9.01 3.48 -17.52
N MET A 8 9.57 2.99 -16.40
CA MET A 8 9.61 3.77 -15.16
C MET A 8 10.84 4.69 -15.23
N ARG A 9 10.76 5.80 -15.96
CA ARG A 9 11.83 6.81 -16.02
C ARG A 9 11.63 7.86 -14.90
N GLU A 10 12.71 8.13 -14.16
CA GLU A 10 13.01 9.33 -13.35
C GLU A 10 12.41 9.54 -11.94
N SER A 11 11.58 8.65 -11.39
CA SER A 11 11.07 8.83 -10.00
C SER A 11 11.98 8.27 -8.88
N GLU A 12 13.22 7.88 -9.17
CA GLU A 12 14.06 7.02 -8.31
C GLU A 12 14.65 7.70 -7.06
N LEU A 13 14.45 9.00 -6.84
CA LEU A 13 15.16 9.74 -5.78
C LEU A 13 14.30 10.74 -4.97
N GLU A 14 12.97 10.71 -5.07
CA GLU A 14 12.16 11.56 -4.17
C GLU A 14 12.32 11.07 -2.72
N PRO A 15 12.64 11.99 -1.77
CA PRO A 15 12.68 11.66 -0.35
C PRO A 15 11.32 11.17 0.11
N ILE A 16 11.30 10.36 1.17
CA ILE A 16 10.05 9.87 1.70
C ILE A 16 9.23 11.04 2.26
N ASP A 17 7.94 11.05 1.97
CA ASP A 17 7.00 11.99 2.57
C ASP A 17 5.81 11.21 3.13
N LEU A 18 5.72 11.20 4.47
CA LEU A 18 4.69 10.49 5.23
C LEU A 18 3.50 11.39 5.59
N THR A 19 3.42 12.61 5.05
CA THR A 19 2.21 13.42 5.20
C THR A 19 1.04 12.76 4.46
N GLU A 20 -0.17 12.89 4.99
CA GLU A 20 -1.36 12.28 4.39
C GLU A 20 -1.54 12.71 2.92
N HIS A 21 -1.37 14.00 2.65
CA HIS A 21 -1.47 14.58 1.32
C HIS A 21 -0.45 13.99 0.33
N ALA A 22 0.80 13.80 0.74
CA ALA A 22 1.82 13.22 -0.12
C ALA A 22 1.56 11.72 -0.38
N VAL A 23 1.14 10.98 0.64
CA VAL A 23 0.80 9.56 0.53
C VAL A 23 -0.42 9.34 -0.37
N LEU A 24 -1.49 10.11 -0.19
CA LEU A 24 -2.67 10.03 -1.07
C LEU A 24 -2.35 10.50 -2.50
N GLY A 25 -1.59 11.60 -2.63
CA GLY A 25 -1.11 12.10 -3.91
C GLY A 25 -0.26 11.07 -4.65
N HIS A 26 0.52 10.26 -3.91
CA HIS A 26 1.26 9.14 -4.48
C HIS A 26 0.34 8.08 -5.08
N PHE A 27 -0.66 7.62 -4.34
CA PHE A 27 -1.60 6.61 -4.85
C PHE A 27 -2.46 7.14 -5.99
N ALA A 28 -2.86 8.41 -5.96
CA ALA A 28 -3.59 9.06 -7.04
C ALA A 28 -2.76 9.15 -8.34
N ARG A 29 -1.47 9.47 -8.25
CA ARG A 29 -0.56 9.52 -9.41
C ARG A 29 -0.25 8.13 -9.96
N THR A 30 -0.01 7.17 -9.06
CA THR A 30 0.41 5.81 -9.43
C THR A 30 -0.75 4.98 -9.97
N THR A 31 -1.93 5.17 -9.40
CA THR A 31 -3.11 4.40 -9.73
C THR A 31 -4.07 5.28 -10.50
N ARG A 32 -4.14 5.14 -11.82
CA ARG A 32 -5.20 5.75 -12.65
C ARG A 32 -6.60 5.13 -12.36
N ASN A 33 -6.79 4.53 -11.18
CA ASN A 33 -7.97 3.81 -10.74
C ASN A 33 -8.47 4.48 -9.45
N VAL A 34 -9.50 5.31 -9.61
CA VAL A 34 -10.15 6.05 -8.52
C VAL A 34 -10.80 5.10 -7.51
N GLN A 35 -11.27 3.93 -7.95
CA GLN A 35 -11.88 2.93 -7.07
C GLN A 35 -10.86 2.36 -6.08
N LEU A 36 -9.62 2.12 -6.50
CA LEU A 36 -8.56 1.67 -5.58
C LEU A 36 -8.20 2.75 -4.55
N LEU A 37 -8.16 4.03 -4.97
CA LEU A 37 -7.93 5.14 -4.05
C LEU A 37 -9.06 5.26 -3.02
N ASN A 38 -10.31 5.19 -3.47
CA ASN A 38 -11.47 5.19 -2.57
C ASN A 38 -11.46 4.00 -1.60
N PHE A 39 -11.03 2.83 -2.08
CA PHE A 39 -10.89 1.64 -1.25
C PHE A 39 -9.82 1.83 -0.18
N LEU A 40 -8.65 2.36 -0.54
CA LEU A 40 -7.58 2.67 0.42
C LEU A 40 -8.06 3.65 1.50
N MET A 41 -8.73 4.74 1.10
CA MET A 41 -9.31 5.68 2.05
C MET A 41 -10.37 5.04 2.94
N ALA A 42 -11.13 4.08 2.43
CA ALA A 42 -12.11 3.34 3.23
C ALA A 42 -11.44 2.40 4.25
N LEU A 43 -10.26 1.83 3.94
CA LEU A 43 -9.47 1.05 4.90
C LEU A 43 -8.92 1.93 6.02
N ASP A 44 -8.38 3.11 5.69
CA ASP A 44 -7.87 4.04 6.71
C ASP A 44 -8.97 4.46 7.70
N ARG A 45 -10.21 4.67 7.23
CA ARG A 45 -11.37 5.01 8.10
C ARG A 45 -11.70 3.95 9.15
N VAL A 46 -11.32 2.69 8.91
CA VAL A 46 -11.54 1.59 9.86
C VAL A 46 -10.28 1.22 10.65
N ASP A 47 -9.15 1.86 10.37
CA ASP A 47 -7.88 1.74 11.10
C ASP A 47 -7.84 2.62 12.36
N ARG A 48 -8.94 2.69 13.13
CA ARG A 48 -9.04 3.56 14.34
C ARG A 48 -8.03 3.24 15.45
N TRP A 49 -7.34 2.10 15.33
CA TRP A 49 -6.33 1.62 16.25
C TRP A 49 -4.91 1.99 15.81
N ALA A 50 -4.74 2.53 14.59
CA ALA A 50 -3.45 3.00 14.11
C ALA A 50 -3.02 4.26 14.87
N VAL A 51 -1.73 4.36 15.15
CA VAL A 51 -1.12 5.47 15.92
C VAL A 51 -1.24 6.80 15.16
N ASP A 52 -1.21 6.75 13.83
CA ASP A 52 -1.31 7.88 12.92
C ASP A 52 -2.73 8.08 12.34
N TYR A 53 -3.74 7.47 12.97
CA TYR A 53 -5.14 7.71 12.64
C TYR A 53 -5.53 9.14 13.02
N ALA A 54 -5.79 9.98 12.02
CA ALA A 54 -6.29 11.33 12.23
C ALA A 54 -7.78 11.28 12.59
N ASP A 55 -8.08 11.39 13.89
CA ASP A 55 -9.45 11.70 14.32
C ASP A 55 -9.69 13.20 14.16
N ALA A 56 -10.88 13.60 13.71
CA ALA A 56 -11.22 15.01 13.47
C ALA A 56 -11.12 15.86 14.75
N GLU A 57 -11.19 15.22 15.92
CA GLU A 57 -11.02 15.84 17.24
C GLU A 57 -9.54 15.97 17.68
N LYS A 58 -8.59 15.32 16.99
CA LYS A 58 -7.17 15.21 17.36
C LYS A 58 -6.22 15.67 16.25
N ALA A 59 -6.66 16.59 15.39
CA ALA A 59 -6.02 16.94 14.11
C ALA A 59 -4.53 17.37 14.19
N GLU A 60 -3.96 17.60 15.37
CA GLU A 60 -2.56 18.03 15.55
C GLU A 60 -1.90 17.36 16.77
N ASP A 61 -1.85 16.02 16.78
CA ASP A 61 -1.05 15.31 17.78
C ASP A 61 0.45 15.43 17.43
N PHE A 62 1.15 16.33 18.13
CA PHE A 62 2.57 16.60 17.95
C PHE A 62 3.42 15.33 18.11
N GLU A 63 3.04 14.41 19.00
CA GLU A 63 3.78 13.17 19.23
C GLU A 63 3.75 12.26 17.99
N VAL A 64 2.59 12.19 17.32
CA VAL A 64 2.44 11.46 16.07
C VAL A 64 3.28 12.08 14.97
N GLN A 65 3.35 13.41 14.88
CA GLN A 65 4.19 14.08 13.90
C GLN A 65 5.68 13.78 14.12
N VAL A 66 6.15 13.85 15.37
CA VAL A 66 7.53 13.50 15.73
C VAL A 66 7.81 12.04 15.38
N PHE A 67 6.93 11.11 15.75
CA PHE A 67 7.05 9.70 15.40
C PHE A 67 7.15 9.47 13.89
N LEU A 68 6.32 10.14 13.08
CA LEU A 68 6.37 10.01 11.63
C LEU A 68 7.68 10.59 11.04
N GLN A 69 8.23 11.67 11.61
CA GLN A 69 9.52 12.21 11.20
C GLN A 69 10.67 11.24 11.53
N ASP A 70 10.69 10.70 12.74
CA ASP A 70 11.69 9.72 13.17
C ASP A 70 11.63 8.46 12.31
N LEU A 71 10.42 7.94 12.06
CA LEU A 71 10.19 6.80 11.20
C LEU A 71 10.72 7.06 9.78
N LYS A 72 10.42 8.24 9.22
CA LYS A 72 10.96 8.69 7.93
C LYS A 72 12.48 8.63 7.93
N GLN A 73 13.13 9.23 8.93
CA GLN A 73 14.59 9.30 9.01
C GLN A 73 15.22 7.91 9.14
N VAL A 74 14.65 7.04 9.98
CA VAL A 74 15.11 5.65 10.15
C VAL A 74 14.97 4.87 8.84
N VAL A 75 13.84 4.99 8.16
CA VAL A 75 13.61 4.30 6.89
C VAL A 75 14.58 4.79 5.83
N GLU A 76 14.77 6.09 5.66
CA GLU A 76 15.70 6.65 4.66
C GLU A 76 17.15 6.25 4.94
N SER A 77 17.60 6.36 6.19
CA SER A 77 18.97 6.03 6.57
C SER A 77 19.29 4.54 6.51
N SER A 78 18.29 3.69 6.71
CA SER A 78 18.47 2.23 6.86
C SER A 78 17.92 1.42 5.69
N VAL A 79 17.33 2.06 4.66
CA VAL A 79 16.55 1.39 3.60
C VAL A 79 17.28 0.19 2.99
N ALA A 80 18.59 0.29 2.78
CA ALA A 80 19.43 -0.74 2.16
C ALA A 80 19.51 -2.05 2.98
N VAL A 81 19.27 -2.00 4.29
CA VAL A 81 19.41 -3.15 5.21
C VAL A 81 18.11 -3.60 5.87
N LEU A 82 16.98 -2.91 5.60
CA LEU A 82 15.69 -3.25 6.22
C LEU A 82 15.21 -4.68 5.94
N HIS A 83 15.66 -5.32 4.85
CA HIS A 83 15.41 -6.74 4.58
C HIS A 83 15.93 -7.69 5.68
N ARG A 84 16.86 -7.24 6.53
CA ARG A 84 17.43 -8.05 7.63
C ARG A 84 16.57 -8.03 8.89
N VAL A 85 15.63 -7.10 9.01
CA VAL A 85 14.77 -6.90 10.18
C VAL A 85 13.29 -6.82 9.81
N PRO A 86 12.76 -7.77 8.99
CA PRO A 86 11.41 -7.69 8.46
C PRO A 86 10.36 -7.72 9.58
N ARG A 87 10.62 -8.40 10.70
CA ARG A 87 9.68 -8.52 11.82
C ARG A 87 9.48 -7.20 12.54
N GLN A 88 10.57 -6.53 12.94
CA GLN A 88 10.53 -5.25 13.62
C GLN A 88 9.86 -4.18 12.75
N LEU A 89 10.17 -4.19 11.45
CA LEU A 89 9.51 -3.29 10.51
C LEU A 89 8.01 -3.61 10.39
N THR A 90 7.62 -4.88 10.36
CA THR A 90 6.21 -5.30 10.33
C THR A 90 5.46 -4.89 11.59
N ASP A 91 6.11 -4.92 12.75
CA ASP A 91 5.54 -4.43 14.00
C ASP A 91 5.21 -2.94 13.92
N ILE A 92 6.07 -2.12 13.31
CA ILE A 92 5.79 -0.70 13.08
C ILE A 92 4.70 -0.51 12.03
N LEU A 93 4.82 -1.18 10.87
CA LEU A 93 3.88 -1.07 9.75
C LEU A 93 2.46 -1.44 10.15
N ALA A 94 2.29 -2.43 11.03
CA ALA A 94 1.00 -2.80 11.56
C ALA A 94 0.30 -1.59 12.16
N HIS A 95 0.98 -0.79 12.99
CA HIS A 95 0.39 0.31 13.74
C HIS A 95 0.19 1.61 12.95
N LEU A 96 0.45 1.62 11.65
CA LEU A 96 0.18 2.75 10.76
C LEU A 96 -1.17 2.59 10.06
N THR A 97 -1.73 3.66 9.51
CA THR A 97 -2.85 3.57 8.58
C THR A 97 -2.46 2.73 7.37
N THR A 98 -3.45 2.07 6.76
CA THR A 98 -3.21 1.20 5.61
C THR A 98 -2.49 1.93 4.48
N THR A 99 -2.85 3.17 4.17
CA THR A 99 -2.18 3.96 3.12
C THR A 99 -0.69 4.16 3.41
N ARG A 100 -0.31 4.60 4.62
CA ARG A 100 1.11 4.79 4.99
C ARG A 100 1.87 3.48 5.04
N CYS A 101 1.26 2.41 5.56
CA CYS A 101 1.81 1.06 5.53
C CYS A 101 2.15 0.63 4.09
N MET A 102 1.19 0.74 3.17
CA MET A 102 1.39 0.35 1.76
C MET A 102 2.44 1.22 1.06
N TYR A 103 2.43 2.52 1.35
CA TYR A 103 3.40 3.47 0.80
C TYR A 103 4.83 3.13 1.23
N LEU A 104 5.04 2.85 2.52
CA LEU A 104 6.34 2.44 3.05
C LEU A 104 6.83 1.11 2.46
N ILE A 105 5.97 0.09 2.40
CA ILE A 105 6.31 -1.20 1.78
C ILE A 105 6.78 -0.98 0.34
N ARG A 106 6.05 -0.17 -0.44
CA ARG A 106 6.42 0.16 -1.82
C ARG A 106 7.74 0.92 -1.89
N TYR A 107 7.90 1.96 -1.08
CA TYR A 107 9.11 2.79 -1.04
C TYR A 107 10.36 1.95 -0.77
N ILE A 108 10.31 1.08 0.24
CA ILE A 108 11.41 0.20 0.63
C ILE A 108 11.66 -0.83 -0.46
N SER A 109 10.61 -1.45 -1.00
CA SER A 109 10.74 -2.46 -2.07
C SER A 109 11.43 -1.92 -3.32
N LEU A 110 11.21 -0.65 -3.67
CA LEU A 110 11.87 -0.01 -4.81
C LEU A 110 13.37 0.24 -4.59
N ARG A 111 13.79 0.44 -3.34
CA ARG A 111 15.19 0.77 -2.98
C ARG A 111 15.98 -0.40 -2.42
N ASN A 112 15.30 -1.45 -2.01
CA ASN A 112 15.87 -2.66 -1.45
C ASN A 112 15.23 -3.88 -2.10
N PRO A 113 15.79 -4.39 -3.22
CA PRO A 113 15.22 -5.51 -3.97
C PRO A 113 15.10 -6.82 -3.17
N GLN A 114 15.84 -6.96 -2.06
CA GLN A 114 15.79 -8.12 -1.17
C GLN A 114 14.63 -8.04 -0.18
N PHE A 115 14.08 -6.85 0.05
CA PHE A 115 13.03 -6.63 1.04
C PHE A 115 11.72 -7.38 0.74
N PRO A 116 11.18 -7.38 -0.50
CA PRO A 116 9.94 -8.10 -0.80
C PRO A 116 10.02 -9.60 -0.49
N GLU A 117 11.16 -10.23 -0.79
CA GLU A 117 11.38 -11.65 -0.51
C GLU A 117 11.40 -11.92 0.99
N GLN A 118 12.17 -11.16 1.76
CA GLN A 118 12.27 -11.34 3.21
C GLN A 118 10.95 -11.03 3.93
N LEU A 119 10.21 -10.02 3.46
CA LEU A 119 8.85 -9.76 3.94
C LEU A 119 7.93 -10.93 3.58
N GLY A 120 8.00 -11.46 2.36
CA GLY A 120 7.23 -12.63 1.94
C GLY A 120 7.45 -13.85 2.83
N VAL A 121 8.72 -14.19 3.11
CA VAL A 121 9.08 -15.29 4.02
C VAL A 121 8.46 -15.11 5.40
N LEU A 122 8.53 -13.90 5.97
CA LEU A 122 7.89 -13.60 7.26
C LEU A 122 6.37 -13.73 7.18
N LEU A 123 5.77 -13.21 6.11
CA LEU A 123 4.33 -13.22 5.89
C LEU A 123 3.81 -14.61 5.53
N GLU A 124 4.61 -15.57 5.10
CA GLU A 124 4.17 -16.95 4.82
C GLU A 124 4.54 -17.93 5.94
N GLY A 125 5.40 -17.51 6.86
CA GLY A 125 5.85 -18.31 7.99
C GLY A 125 4.74 -18.73 8.96
N THR A 126 5.06 -19.76 9.75
CA THR A 126 4.17 -20.34 10.77
C THR A 126 4.18 -19.57 12.09
N ASP A 127 5.26 -18.85 12.39
CA ASP A 127 5.41 -18.02 13.59
C ASP A 127 4.78 -16.62 13.40
N THR A 128 3.46 -16.57 13.47
CA THR A 128 2.67 -15.37 13.18
C THR A 128 2.28 -14.61 14.45
N THR A 129 2.68 -13.33 14.53
CA THR A 129 2.16 -12.39 15.54
C THR A 129 0.92 -11.68 15.01
N PRO A 130 0.09 -11.06 15.88
CA PRO A 130 -1.04 -10.24 15.43
C PRO A 130 -0.63 -9.17 14.42
N ASN A 131 0.52 -8.52 14.62
CA ASN A 131 1.05 -7.50 13.70
C ASN A 131 1.35 -8.05 12.31
N VAL A 132 2.01 -9.22 12.24
CA VAL A 132 2.27 -9.94 10.98
C VAL A 132 0.97 -10.29 10.27
N ILE A 133 -0.03 -10.78 11.01
CA ILE A 133 -1.35 -11.10 10.45
C ILE A 133 -2.03 -9.85 9.91
N THR A 134 -1.94 -8.71 10.61
CA THR A 134 -2.54 -7.46 10.17
C THR A 134 -1.93 -6.97 8.85
N VAL A 135 -0.60 -6.92 8.76
CA VAL A 135 0.08 -6.53 7.51
C VAL A 135 -0.24 -7.50 6.38
N ARG A 136 -0.24 -8.82 6.63
CA ARG A 136 -0.66 -9.85 5.67
C ARG A 136 -2.07 -9.58 5.14
N ARG A 137 -3.04 -9.37 6.03
CA ARG A 137 -4.44 -9.13 5.67
C ARG A 137 -4.63 -7.83 4.89
N ARG A 138 -3.89 -6.78 5.24
CA ARG A 138 -3.91 -5.52 4.48
C ARG A 138 -3.41 -5.73 3.05
N LEU A 139 -2.32 -6.49 2.87
CA LEU A 139 -1.78 -6.81 1.53
C LEU A 139 -2.75 -7.67 0.72
N GLU A 140 -3.38 -8.67 1.35
CA GLU A 140 -4.43 -9.47 0.72
C GLU A 140 -5.64 -8.61 0.30
N ALA A 141 -6.11 -7.74 1.19
CA ALA A 141 -7.23 -6.84 0.92
C ALA A 141 -6.91 -5.89 -0.25
N PHE A 142 -5.70 -5.33 -0.27
CA PHE A 142 -5.22 -4.46 -1.35
C PHE A 142 -5.14 -5.20 -2.69
N SER A 143 -4.56 -6.41 -2.70
CA SER A 143 -4.48 -7.26 -3.89
C SER A 143 -5.87 -7.64 -4.43
N ARG A 144 -6.78 -8.06 -3.54
CA ARG A 144 -8.17 -8.39 -3.89
C ARG A 144 -8.91 -7.17 -4.44
N ALA A 145 -8.79 -6.01 -3.81
CA ALA A 145 -9.45 -4.79 -4.29
C ALA A 145 -8.95 -4.35 -5.67
N ARG A 146 -7.64 -4.46 -5.92
CA ARG A 146 -7.08 -4.22 -7.24
C ARG A 146 -7.66 -5.18 -8.28
N LEU A 147 -7.66 -6.48 -7.99
CA LEU A 147 -8.22 -7.50 -8.88
C LEU A 147 -9.71 -7.26 -9.14
N LEU A 148 -10.49 -6.93 -8.11
CA LEU A 148 -11.91 -6.61 -8.27
C LEU A 148 -12.12 -5.39 -9.16
N GLY A 149 -11.31 -4.34 -9.00
CA GLY A 149 -11.36 -3.16 -9.86
C GLY A 149 -11.02 -3.46 -11.32
N GLU A 150 -10.09 -4.38 -11.58
CA GLU A 150 -9.75 -4.84 -12.92
C GLU A 150 -10.85 -5.76 -13.51
N ILE A 151 -11.37 -6.70 -12.72
CA ILE A 151 -12.39 -7.69 -13.14
C ILE A 151 -13.74 -7.05 -13.42
N PHE A 152 -14.22 -6.21 -12.51
CA PHE A 152 -15.53 -5.55 -12.58
C PHE A 152 -15.43 -4.13 -13.13
N SER A 153 -14.42 -3.85 -13.96
CA SER A 153 -14.29 -2.56 -14.63
C SER A 153 -15.49 -2.31 -15.55
N GLY A 154 -15.97 -1.06 -15.60
CA GLY A 154 -17.10 -0.67 -16.46
C GLY A 154 -16.87 -1.03 -17.93
N ALA A 155 -15.62 -0.98 -18.41
CA ALA A 155 -15.24 -1.44 -19.74
C ALA A 155 -15.49 -2.94 -19.94
N ARG A 156 -15.13 -3.79 -18.96
CA ARG A 156 -15.39 -5.24 -19.03
C ARG A 156 -16.88 -5.54 -18.91
N LEU A 157 -17.60 -4.87 -18.01
CA LEU A 157 -19.03 -5.04 -17.85
C LEU A 157 -19.79 -4.62 -19.12
N ASN A 158 -19.45 -3.47 -19.70
CA ASN A 158 -20.02 -3.02 -20.98
C ASN A 158 -19.72 -4.00 -22.11
N ARG A 159 -18.50 -4.56 -22.16
CA ARG A 159 -18.17 -5.60 -23.14
C ARG A 159 -18.98 -6.88 -22.96
N ILE A 160 -19.21 -7.30 -21.72
CA ILE A 160 -20.07 -8.46 -21.41
C ILE A 160 -21.50 -8.16 -21.85
N VAL A 161 -22.03 -6.97 -21.55
CA VAL A 161 -23.38 -6.55 -21.99
C VAL A 161 -23.48 -6.52 -23.51
N GLN A 162 -22.47 -6.00 -24.22
CA GLN A 162 -22.44 -5.99 -25.69
C GLN A 162 -22.43 -7.42 -26.27
N ILE A 163 -21.63 -8.32 -25.69
CA ILE A 163 -21.62 -9.73 -26.11
C ILE A 163 -23.00 -10.35 -25.86
N MET A 164 -23.56 -10.23 -24.66
CA MET A 164 -24.86 -10.81 -24.33
C MET A 164 -26.00 -10.21 -25.17
N GLY A 165 -25.98 -8.89 -25.43
CA GLY A 165 -26.96 -8.23 -26.30
C GLY A 165 -26.84 -8.65 -27.77
N SER A 166 -25.63 -8.97 -28.25
CA SER A 166 -25.45 -9.51 -29.60
C SER A 166 -26.00 -10.93 -29.79
N TYR A 167 -26.25 -11.67 -28.70
CA TYR A 167 -26.92 -12.98 -28.73
C TYR A 167 -28.44 -12.89 -28.60
N SER A 168 -29.00 -11.74 -28.21
CA SER A 168 -30.47 -11.55 -28.12
C SER A 168 -31.11 -11.02 -29.40
N ASP A 169 -30.31 -10.49 -30.33
CA ASP A 169 -30.75 -9.97 -31.63
C ASP A 169 -30.56 -10.97 -32.80
N ALA A 170 -30.33 -12.25 -32.50
CA ALA A 170 -30.23 -13.37 -33.44
C ALA A 170 -31.29 -14.43 -33.13
#